data_AF-A0A640QFX7-F1
#
_entry.id   AF-A0A640QFX7-F1
#
_cell.length_a   1.000
_cell.length_b   1.000
_cell.length_c   1.000
_cell.angle_alpha   90.00
_cell.angle_beta   90.00
_cell.angle_gamma   90.00
#
_symmetry.space_group_name_H-M   'P 1'
#
loop_
_entity.id
_entity.type
_entity.pdbx_description
1 polymer ?
#
loop_
_entity_poly.entity_id
_entity_poly.type
_entity_poly.pdbx_seq_one_letter_code
_entity_poly.pdbx_strand_id
1 'polypeptide(L)'
;MTLLELVVWLVIGFTGYQFWRIRAISERTNTYLKQYCDKHGLQLLSVARARTRFSFKYGKPDWHSLFNFEFSSNGEDRYTGEVELIGVRIMRTEVPPHRV
;
A
#
# COMPACT_ATOMS: atom_id res chain seq x y z
N MET A 1 -33.52 20.88 4.81
CA MET A 1 -32.66 19.97 5.59
C MET A 1 -33.51 18.84 6.15
N THR A 2 -33.87 17.87 5.32
CA THR A 2 -34.47 16.62 5.79
C THR A 2 -33.38 15.71 6.33
N LEU A 3 -33.74 14.74 7.17
CA LEU A 3 -32.78 13.75 7.70
C LEU A 3 -32.11 12.96 6.57
N LEU A 4 -32.84 12.70 5.49
CA LEU A 4 -32.31 12.03 4.30
C LEU A 4 -31.18 12.83 3.62
N GLU A 5 -31.39 14.14 3.43
CA GLU A 5 -30.36 15.03 2.84
C GLU A 5 -29.06 14.97 3.65
N LEU A 6 -29.16 15.04 4.99
CA LEU A 6 -27.99 14.98 5.87
C LEU A 6 -27.24 13.65 5.73
N VAL A 7 -27.96 12.53 5.72
CA VAL A 7 -27.36 11.19 5.57
C VAL A 7 -26.63 11.06 4.23
N VAL A 8 -27.20 11.56 3.14
CA VAL A 8 -26.55 11.52 1.82
C VAL A 8 -25.22 12.27 1.83
N TRP A 9 -25.18 13.49 2.38
CA TRP A 9 -23.94 14.27 2.48
C TRP A 9 -22.86 13.57 3.32
N LEU A 10 -23.26 12.93 4.43
CA LEU A 10 -22.34 12.17 5.28
C LEU A 10 -21.75 10.96 4.54
N VAL A 11 -22.56 10.24 3.76
CA VAL A 11 -22.09 9.09 2.96
C VAL A 11 -21.10 9.54 1.88
N ILE A 12 -21.37 10.66 1.21
CA ILE A 12 -20.45 11.22 0.20
C ILE A 12 -19.12 11.60 0.86
N GLY A 13 -19.18 12.35 1.97
CA GLY A 13 -17.98 12.76 2.71
C GLY A 13 -17.16 11.55 3.20
N PHE A 14 -17.83 10.54 3.75
CA PHE A 14 -17.18 9.31 4.20
C PHE A 14 -16.53 8.55 3.04
N THR A 15 -17.22 8.43 1.90
CA THR A 15 -16.66 7.75 0.72
C THR A 15 -15.44 8.49 0.17
N GLY A 16 -15.51 9.82 0.06
CA GLY A 16 -14.37 10.64 -0.37
C GLY A 16 -13.18 10.52 0.59
N TYR A 17 -13.46 10.49 1.89
CA TYR A 17 -12.45 10.25 2.91
C TYR A 17 -11.78 8.88 2.78
N GLN A 18 -12.55 7.81 2.55
CA GLN A 18 -11.99 6.47 2.33
C GLN A 18 -11.15 6.41 1.05
N PHE A 19 -11.59 7.08 -0.02
CA PHE A 19 -10.84 7.18 -1.26
C PHE A 19 -9.46 7.83 -1.04
N TRP A 20 -9.42 8.97 -0.33
CA TRP A 20 -8.15 9.62 0.02
C TRP A 20 -7.26 8.76 0.93
N ARG A 21 -7.84 8.06 1.92
CA ARG A 21 -7.08 7.10 2.73
C ARG A 21 -6.39 6.05 1.86
N ILE A 22 -7.12 5.41 0.95
CA ILE A 22 -6.57 4.38 0.06
C ILE A 22 -5.48 4.95 -0.86
N ARG A 23 -5.64 6.18 -1.34
CA ARG A 23 -4.60 6.87 -2.13
C ARG A 23 -3.33 7.10 -1.30
N ALA A 24 -3.46 7.59 -0.07
CA ALA A 24 -2.33 7.84 0.81
C ALA A 24 -1.53 6.56 1.12
N ILE A 25 -2.21 5.41 1.25
CA ILE A 25 -1.56 4.11 1.40
C ILE A 25 -0.70 3.78 0.17
N SER A 26 -1.25 3.94 -1.04
CA SER A 26 -0.48 3.69 -2.28
C SER A 26 0.76 4.58 -2.37
N GLU A 27 0.61 5.87 -2.08
CA GLU A 27 1.70 6.83 -2.14
C GLU A 27 2.78 6.50 -1.12
N ARG A 28 2.39 6.17 0.12
CA ARG A 28 3.31 5.72 1.15
C ARG A 28 4.07 4.46 0.74
N THR A 29 3.38 3.47 0.17
CA THR A 29 4.01 2.23 -0.31
C THR A 29 5.06 2.52 -1.39
N ASN A 30 4.74 3.36 -2.37
CA ASN A 30 5.68 3.75 -3.43
C ASN A 30 6.92 4.44 -2.87
N THR A 31 6.74 5.42 -1.98
CA THR A 31 7.87 6.12 -1.34
C THR A 31 8.71 5.17 -0.51
N TYR A 32 8.08 4.29 0.28
CA TYR A 32 8.76 3.32 1.11
C TYR A 32 9.58 2.33 0.28
N LEU A 33 8.98 1.73 -0.76
CA LEU A 33 9.66 0.74 -1.60
C LEU A 33 10.80 1.35 -2.39
N LYS A 34 10.65 2.59 -2.87
CA LYS A 34 11.75 3.31 -3.52
C LYS A 34 12.94 3.43 -2.57
N GLN A 35 12.71 3.96 -1.36
CA GLN A 35 13.75 4.10 -0.34
C GLN A 35 14.35 2.76 0.09
N TYR A 36 13.52 1.72 0.20
CA TYR A 36 13.96 0.38 0.54
C TYR A 36 14.89 -0.17 -0.55
N CYS A 37 14.46 -0.16 -1.81
CA CYS A 37 15.27 -0.63 -2.93
C CYS A 37 16.59 0.15 -3.04
N ASP A 38 16.54 1.49 -3.00
CA ASP A 38 17.73 2.35 -3.04
C ASP A 38 18.73 2.00 -1.93
N LYS A 39 18.25 1.77 -0.70
CA LYS A 39 19.09 1.39 0.45
C LYS A 39 19.75 0.02 0.27
N HIS A 40 19.10 -0.89 -0.44
CA HIS A 40 19.56 -2.25 -0.66
C HIS A 40 20.30 -2.43 -2.00
N GLY A 41 20.57 -1.34 -2.74
CA GLY A 41 21.22 -1.41 -4.05
C GLY A 41 20.37 -2.08 -5.13
N LEU A 42 19.05 -2.09 -4.94
CA LEU A 42 18.08 -2.65 -5.88
C LEU A 42 17.45 -1.53 -6.70
N GLN A 43 17.12 -1.83 -7.96
CA GLN A 43 16.34 -0.95 -8.81
C GLN A 43 14.86 -1.31 -8.70
N LEU A 44 14.02 -0.39 -8.20
CA LEU A 44 12.57 -0.56 -8.21
C LEU A 44 12.03 -0.38 -9.63
N LEU A 45 11.28 -1.36 -10.14
CA LEU A 45 10.71 -1.38 -11.48
C LEU A 45 9.22 -1.03 -11.48
N SER A 46 8.43 -1.68 -10.61
CA SER A 46 6.98 -1.48 -10.56
C SER A 46 6.42 -1.77 -9.17
N VAL A 47 5.24 -1.21 -8.88
CA VAL A 47 4.51 -1.44 -7.63
C VAL A 47 3.03 -1.60 -7.97
N ALA A 48 2.44 -2.71 -7.57
CA ALA A 48 1.05 -3.05 -7.82
C ALA A 48 0.34 -3.46 -6.53
N ARG A 49 -0.86 -2.94 -6.29
CA ARG A 49 -1.69 -3.36 -5.16
C ARG A 49 -2.34 -4.70 -5.48
N ALA A 50 -1.97 -5.75 -4.75
CA ALA A 50 -2.53 -7.09 -4.93
C ALA A 50 -3.86 -7.29 -4.17
N ARG A 51 -3.96 -6.74 -2.95
CA ARG A 51 -5.15 -6.91 -2.11
C ARG A 51 -5.34 -5.72 -1.19
N THR A 52 -6.59 -5.37 -0.88
CA THR A 52 -6.93 -4.46 0.20
C THR A 52 -8.22 -4.91 0.86
N ARG A 53 -8.20 -5.08 2.18
CA ARG A 53 -9.33 -5.55 2.99
C ARG A 53 -9.41 -4.74 4.26
N PHE A 54 -10.62 -4.56 4.77
CA PHE A 54 -10.81 -3.96 6.08
C PHE A 54 -10.37 -4.93 7.18
N SER A 55 -9.65 -4.44 8.19
CA SER A 55 -9.09 -5.27 9.26
C SER A 55 -9.15 -4.56 10.61
N PHE A 56 -9.37 -5.35 11.67
CA PHE A 56 -9.39 -4.89 13.06
C PHE A 56 -8.16 -5.39 13.86
N LYS A 57 -7.22 -6.06 13.19
CA LYS A 57 -6.17 -6.87 13.82
C LYS A 57 -5.22 -6.09 14.74
N TYR A 58 -5.16 -4.75 14.66
CA TYR A 58 -4.21 -3.91 15.41
C TYR A 58 -4.90 -2.86 16.29
N GLY A 59 -6.04 -3.23 16.87
CA GLY A 59 -6.77 -2.43 17.87
C GLY A 59 -7.57 -1.26 17.30
N LYS A 60 -7.34 -0.88 16.03
CA LYS A 60 -8.16 0.09 15.31
C LYS A 60 -8.55 -0.45 13.93
N PRO A 61 -9.78 -0.18 13.47
CA PRO A 61 -10.20 -0.57 12.13
C PRO A 61 -9.42 0.24 11.07
N ASP A 62 -8.72 -0.43 10.17
CA ASP A 62 -8.04 0.21 9.03
C ASP A 62 -7.92 -0.76 7.84
N TRP A 63 -7.38 -0.25 6.73
CA TRP A 63 -7.13 -1.03 5.53
C TRP A 63 -5.86 -1.85 5.67
N HIS A 64 -6.02 -3.18 5.66
CA HIS A 64 -4.94 -4.13 5.46
C HIS A 64 -4.70 -4.31 3.96
N SER A 65 -3.55 -3.85 3.48
CA SER A 65 -3.17 -3.85 2.08
C SER A 65 -1.92 -4.69 1.83
N LEU A 66 -1.96 -5.50 0.78
CA LEU A 66 -0.81 -6.22 0.25
C LEU A 66 -0.45 -5.62 -1.11
N PHE A 67 0.82 -5.33 -1.31
CA PHE A 67 1.37 -4.87 -2.58
C PHE A 67 2.46 -5.81 -3.04
N ASN A 68 2.48 -6.05 -4.34
CA ASN A 68 3.58 -6.74 -5.00
C ASN A 68 4.43 -5.66 -5.67
N PHE A 69 5.73 -5.78 -5.56
CA PHE A 69 6.65 -4.87 -6.20
C PHE A 69 7.72 -5.64 -6.92
N GLU A 70 8.18 -5.06 -8.02
CA GLU A 70 9.15 -5.67 -8.88
C GLU A 70 10.44 -4.89 -8.80
N PHE A 71 11.54 -5.63 -8.71
CA PHE A 71 12.86 -5.05 -8.57
C PHE A 71 13.90 -5.83 -9.37
N SER A 72 15.02 -5.19 -9.63
CA SER A 72 16.19 -5.78 -10.24
C SER A 72 17.42 -5.53 -9.37
N SER A 73 18.35 -6.49 -9.33
CA SER A 73 19.65 -6.34 -8.68
C SER A 73 20.77 -5.95 -9.64
N ASN A 74 20.65 -6.30 -10.93
CA ASN A 74 21.65 -6.07 -11.97
C ASN A 74 21.13 -5.24 -13.16
N GLY A 75 19.84 -4.87 -13.16
CA GLY A 75 19.18 -4.15 -14.25
C GLY A 75 18.60 -5.05 -15.35
N GLU A 76 18.85 -6.36 -15.32
CA GLU A 76 18.39 -7.32 -16.33
C GLU A 76 17.32 -8.27 -15.78
N ASP A 77 17.57 -8.81 -14.58
CA ASP A 77 16.68 -9.77 -13.93
C ASP A 77 15.51 -9.04 -13.25
N ARG A 78 14.32 -9.65 -13.27
CA ARG A 78 13.12 -9.13 -12.61
C ARG A 78 12.65 -10.09 -11.54
N TYR A 79 12.66 -9.63 -10.31
CA TYR A 79 12.17 -10.35 -9.14
C TYR A 79 10.92 -9.66 -8.60
N THR A 80 10.05 -10.43 -7.94
CA THR A 80 8.83 -9.90 -7.31
C THR A 80 8.92 -10.10 -5.80
N GLY A 81 8.87 -9.01 -5.05
CA GLY A 81 8.69 -9.00 -3.61
C GLY A 81 7.28 -8.60 -3.22
N GLU A 82 6.98 -8.74 -1.93
CA GLU A 82 5.69 -8.36 -1.35
C GLU A 82 5.88 -7.42 -0.15
N VAL A 83 4.94 -6.50 0.05
CA VAL A 83 4.90 -5.63 1.23
C VAL A 83 3.47 -5.56 1.79
N GLU A 84 3.37 -5.79 3.09
CA GLU A 84 2.13 -5.77 3.87
C GLU A 84 2.03 -4.47 4.66
N LEU A 85 0.88 -3.80 4.58
CA LEU A 85 0.60 -2.54 5.27
C LEU A 85 -0.74 -2.58 6.00
N ILE A 86 -0.81 -1.83 7.09
CA ILE A 86 -2.07 -1.53 7.78
C ILE A 86 -2.21 -0.02 7.94
N GLY A 87 -3.20 0.54 7.25
CA GLY A 87 -3.17 1.94 6.91
C GLY A 87 -1.85 2.28 6.21
N VAL A 88 -1.15 3.27 6.70
CA VAL A 88 0.16 3.72 6.18
C VAL A 88 1.37 3.10 6.88
N ARG A 89 1.15 2.17 7.81
CA ARG A 89 2.21 1.49 8.56
C ARG A 89 2.66 0.24 7.82
N ILE A 90 3.97 0.11 7.58
CA ILE A 90 4.57 -1.12 7.05
C ILE A 90 4.58 -2.18 8.15
N MET A 91 4.05 -3.35 7.84
CA MET A 91 3.98 -4.49 8.75
C MET A 91 5.07 -5.51 8.44
N ARG A 92 5.27 -5.81 7.16
CA ARG A 92 6.25 -6.78 6.68
C ARG A 92 6.67 -6.43 5.26
N THR A 93 7.95 -6.67 4.94
CA THR A 93 8.48 -6.58 3.58
C THR A 93 9.24 -7.87 3.31
N GLU A 94 8.87 -8.55 2.22
CA GLU A 94 9.44 -9.83 1.82
C GLU A 94 10.14 -9.65 0.49
N VAL A 95 11.45 -9.93 0.49
CA VAL A 95 12.29 -9.91 -0.71
C VAL A 95 12.80 -11.33 -0.91
N PRO A 96 12.46 -11.99 -2.03
CA PRO A 96 12.98 -13.32 -2.30
C PRO A 96 14.50 -13.28 -2.49
N PRO A 97 15.20 -14.42 -2.28
CA PRO A 97 16.59 -14.56 -2.67
C PRO A 97 16.75 -14.19 -4.15
N HIS A 98 17.71 -13.30 -4.43
CA HIS A 98 18.02 -12.80 -5.75
C HIS A 98 19.53 -12.83 -5.96
N ARG A 99 19.96 -12.76 -7.22
CA ARG A 99 21.38 -12.74 -7.55
C ARG A 99 21.97 -11.40 -7.11
N VAL A 100 23.10 -11.44 -6.40
CA VAL A 100 23.92 -10.27 -6.05
C VAL A 100 25.07 -10.13 -7.03
#